data_AF-A0AAX2A5T5-F1
#
_entry.id   AF-A0AAX2A5T5-F1
#
_cell.length_a   1.000
_cell.length_b   1.000
_cell.length_c   1.000
_cell.angle_alpha   90.00
_cell.angle_beta   90.00
_cell.angle_gamma   90.00
#
_symmetry.space_group_name_H-M   'P 1'
#
loop_
_entity.id
_entity.type
_entity.pdbx_description
1 polymer ?
#
loop_
_entity_poly.entity_id
_entity_poly.type
_entity_poly.pdbx_seq_one_letter_code
_entity_poly.pdbx_strand_id
1 'polypeptide(L)'
;VGKLIVWALDWEGCVKKAKRALDEFYIEGFPTNIPLHREIVRDEDFKAGRFTTNYLDTKMDIFTLHSEDNIKEEEAKVENLKKLISTINSKNITTRH
;
A
#
# COMPACT_ATOMS: atom_id res chain seq x y z
N VAL A 1 5.00 9.96 -15.67
CA VAL A 1 5.82 8.89 -15.04
C VAL A 1 7.11 9.50 -14.52
N GLY A 2 7.60 9.10 -13.34
CA GLY A 2 8.74 9.71 -12.65
C GLY A 2 9.63 8.69 -11.93
N LYS A 3 10.60 9.17 -11.15
CA LYS A 3 11.51 8.35 -10.34
C LYS A 3 11.20 8.54 -8.86
N LEU A 4 10.94 7.46 -8.13
CA LEU A 4 10.85 7.47 -6.66
C LEU A 4 12.23 7.12 -6.09
N ILE A 5 12.81 8.02 -5.30
CA ILE A 5 14.14 7.85 -4.68
C ILE A 5 13.98 8.01 -3.17
N VAL A 6 14.48 7.05 -2.41
CA VAL A 6 14.50 7.09 -0.93
C VAL A 6 15.92 6.99 -0.41
N TRP A 7 16.16 7.50 0.80
CA TRP A 7 17.46 7.45 1.45
C TRP A 7 17.33 7.22 2.96
N ALA A 8 18.24 6.43 3.53
CA ALA A 8 18.40 6.19 4.96
C ALA A 8 19.87 5.88 5.29
N LEU A 9 20.20 5.83 6.58
CA LEU A 9 21.55 5.52 7.08
C LEU A 9 21.88 4.03 6.96
N ASP A 10 20.86 3.17 6.96
CA ASP A 10 20.98 1.72 6.87
C ASP A 10 20.02 1.15 5.81
N TRP A 11 20.28 -0.11 5.45
CA TRP A 11 19.48 -0.84 4.47
C TRP A 11 18.04 -1.01 4.95
N GLU A 12 17.85 -1.44 6.20
CA GLU A 12 16.52 -1.67 6.78
C GLU A 12 15.65 -0.42 6.73
N GLY A 13 16.20 0.74 7.12
CA GLY A 13 15.52 2.03 7.06
C GLY A 13 15.22 2.46 5.64
N CYS A 14 16.09 2.15 4.68
CA CYS A 14 15.87 2.42 3.27
C CYS A 14 14.67 1.62 2.74
N VAL A 15 14.64 0.31 3.00
CA VAL A 15 13.52 -0.58 2.61
C VAL A 15 12.23 -0.16 3.29
N LYS A 16 12.27 0.19 4.59
CA LYS A 16 11.10 0.68 5.33
C LYS A 16 10.54 1.97 4.75
N LYS A 17 11.40 2.93 4.37
CA LYS A 17 10.99 4.16 3.70
C LYS A 17 10.45 3.89 2.29
N ALA A 18 11.09 3.00 1.53
CA ALA A 18 10.62 2.60 0.20
C ALA A 18 9.22 2.00 0.27
N LYS A 19 8.99 1.08 1.21
CA LYS A 19 7.67 0.48 1.46
C LYS A 19 6.62 1.56 1.72
N ARG A 20 6.86 2.44 2.70
CA ARG A 20 5.92 3.51 3.04
C ARG A 20 5.66 4.43 1.85
N ALA A 21 6.70 4.84 1.15
CA ALA A 21 6.56 5.72 -0.01
C ALA A 21 5.74 5.06 -1.13
N LEU A 22 5.97 3.78 -1.42
CA LEU A 22 5.21 3.02 -2.42
C LEU A 22 3.76 2.77 -2.00
N ASP A 23 3.48 2.62 -0.71
CA ASP A 23 2.12 2.44 -0.18
C ASP A 23 1.30 3.73 -0.35
N GLU A 24 1.92 4.89 -0.14
CA GLU A 24 1.32 6.22 -0.36
C GLU A 24 1.34 6.66 -1.84
N PHE A 25 2.15 6.03 -2.70
CA PHE A 25 2.29 6.40 -4.10
C PHE A 25 1.10 5.91 -4.92
N TYR A 26 0.27 6.85 -5.38
CA TYR A 26 -0.94 6.57 -6.12
C TYR A 26 -0.98 7.38 -7.43
N ILE A 27 -1.30 6.69 -8.53
CA ILE A 27 -1.41 7.28 -9.88
C ILE A 27 -2.73 6.81 -10.50
N GLU A 28 -3.55 7.75 -10.94
CA GLU A 28 -4.81 7.49 -11.63
C GLU A 28 -4.64 7.42 -13.16
N GLY A 29 -5.57 6.74 -13.83
CA GLY A 29 -5.79 6.84 -15.27
C GLY A 29 -5.05 5.82 -16.13
N PHE A 30 -4.07 5.08 -15.60
CA PHE A 30 -3.44 3.97 -16.33
C PHE A 30 -2.76 2.95 -15.39
N PRO A 31 -2.66 1.67 -15.78
CA PRO A 31 -1.89 0.67 -15.04
C PRO A 31 -0.42 1.08 -14.90
N THR A 32 0.15 0.86 -13.73
CA THR A 32 1.55 1.15 -13.45
C THR A 32 2.26 -0.08 -12.89
N ASN A 33 3.59 -0.05 -12.83
CA ASN A 33 4.38 -1.08 -12.18
C ASN A 33 4.49 -0.90 -10.66
N ILE A 34 3.71 0.00 -10.05
CA ILE A 34 3.68 0.21 -8.59
C ILE A 34 3.38 -1.09 -7.83
N PRO A 35 2.40 -1.93 -8.25
CA PRO A 35 2.12 -3.20 -7.57
C PRO A 35 3.34 -4.14 -7.50
N LEU A 36 4.09 -4.25 -8.60
CA LEU A 36 5.32 -5.04 -8.64
C LEU A 36 6.35 -4.51 -7.64
N HIS A 37 6.59 -3.19 -7.63
CA HIS A 37 7.54 -2.58 -6.69
C HIS A 37 7.11 -2.77 -5.23
N ARG A 38 5.80 -2.74 -4.95
CA ARG A 38 5.24 -3.02 -3.61
C ARG A 38 5.51 -4.44 -3.15
N GLU A 39 5.40 -5.43 -4.02
CA GLU A 39 5.71 -6.83 -3.72
C GLU A 39 7.22 -7.03 -3.52
N ILE A 40 8.05 -6.42 -4.37
CA ILE A 40 9.52 -6.50 -4.24
C ILE A 40 9.99 -5.99 -2.89
N VAL A 41 9.55 -4.81 -2.43
CA VAL A 41 10.00 -4.27 -1.13
C VAL A 41 9.45 -5.04 0.08
N ARG A 42 8.46 -5.91 -0.13
CA ARG A 42 7.87 -6.79 0.89
C ARG A 42 8.49 -8.19 0.90
N ASP A 43 9.19 -8.60 -0.16
CA ASP A 43 9.88 -9.89 -0.23
C ASP A 43 11.04 -10.00 0.77
N GLU A 44 11.17 -11.16 1.39
CA GLU A 44 12.16 -11.40 2.43
C GLU A 44 13.59 -11.48 1.89
N ASP A 45 13.79 -11.96 0.66
CA ASP A 45 15.11 -11.99 0.03
C ASP A 45 15.55 -10.59 -0.37
N PHE A 46 14.62 -9.76 -0.86
CA PHE A 46 14.87 -8.33 -1.06
C PHE A 46 15.23 -7.65 0.26
N LYS A 47 14.41 -7.78 1.32
CA LYS A 47 14.70 -7.20 2.64
C LYS A 47 16.03 -7.65 3.22
N ALA A 48 16.49 -8.85 2.92
CA ALA A 48 17.78 -9.35 3.36
C ALA A 48 18.96 -8.97 2.44
N GLY A 49 18.72 -8.25 1.34
CA GLY A 49 19.75 -7.90 0.36
C GLY A 49 20.25 -9.09 -0.46
N ARG A 50 19.51 -10.20 -0.51
CA ARG A 50 19.88 -11.45 -1.19
C ARG A 50 19.19 -11.55 -2.55
N PHE A 51 19.64 -10.77 -3.52
CA PHE A 51 19.10 -10.81 -4.88
C PHE A 51 20.19 -10.72 -5.93
N THR A 52 19.92 -11.29 -7.10
CA THR A 52 20.82 -11.29 -8.26
C THR A 52 20.11 -10.67 -9.46
N THR A 53 20.79 -10.59 -10.61
CA THR A 53 20.18 -10.14 -11.86
C THR A 53 18.98 -10.97 -12.30
N ASN A 54 18.90 -12.24 -11.86
CA ASN A 54 17.82 -13.18 -12.21
C ASN A 54 16.69 -13.21 -11.17
N TYR A 55 16.76 -12.35 -10.15
CA TYR A 55 15.80 -12.34 -9.04
C TYR A 55 14.35 -12.24 -9.53
N LEU A 56 14.09 -11.34 -10.49
CA LEU A 56 12.75 -11.13 -11.02
C LEU A 56 12.23 -12.38 -11.73
N ASP A 57 13.05 -13.04 -12.55
CA ASP A 57 12.65 -14.26 -13.27
C ASP A 57 12.25 -15.37 -12.30
N THR A 58 12.92 -15.47 -11.15
CA THR A 58 12.61 -16.49 -10.13
C THR A 58 11.40 -16.16 -9.27
N LYS A 59 11.04 -14.89 -9.13
CA LYS A 59 9.98 -14.42 -8.23
C LYS A 59 8.68 -14.06 -8.96
N MET A 60 8.74 -13.87 -10.29
CA MET A 60 7.59 -13.41 -11.08
C MET A 60 6.39 -14.36 -10.97
N ASP A 61 6.62 -15.67 -10.88
CA ASP A 61 5.55 -16.66 -10.74
C ASP A 61 4.83 -16.59 -9.38
N ILE A 62 5.47 -16.01 -8.37
CA ILE A 62 4.96 -15.87 -7.00
C ILE A 62 4.29 -14.50 -6.83
N PHE A 63 4.75 -13.50 -7.57
CA PHE A 63 4.23 -12.15 -7.56
C PHE A 63 2.87 -12.09 -8.24
N THR A 64 1.85 -11.93 -7.41
CA THR A 64 0.44 -11.89 -7.79
C THR A 64 0.03 -10.53 -8.37
N LEU A 65 0.91 -9.52 -8.30
CA LEU A 65 0.69 -8.17 -8.80
C LEU A 65 -0.66 -7.60 -8.39
N HIS A 66 -1.05 -7.82 -7.14
CA HIS A 66 -2.30 -7.27 -6.64
C HIS A 66 -2.27 -5.75 -6.76
N SER A 67 -3.07 -5.21 -7.69
CA SER A 67 -3.38 -3.80 -7.72
C SER A 67 -4.24 -3.53 -6.49
N GLU A 68 -3.60 -3.20 -5.37
CA GLU A 68 -4.27 -2.58 -4.25
C GLU A 68 -4.81 -1.22 -4.74
N ASP A 69 -6.04 -1.24 -5.26
CA ASP A 69 -6.86 -0.03 -5.37
C ASP A 69 -7.17 0.42 -3.94
N ASN A 70 -6.18 1.02 -3.26
CA ASN A 70 -6.31 1.54 -1.90
C ASN A 70 -7.57 2.43 -1.77
N ILE A 71 -8.02 3.04 -2.88
CA ILE A 71 -9.30 3.74 -2.99
C ILE A 71 -10.49 2.84 -2.60
N LYS A 72 -10.64 1.64 -3.16
CA LYS A 72 -11.83 0.80 -2.87
C LYS A 72 -11.87 0.37 -1.41
N GLU A 73 -10.71 0.05 -0.84
CA GLU A 73 -10.61 -0.33 0.57
C GLU A 73 -10.82 0.86 1.51
N GLU A 74 -10.29 2.04 1.16
CA GLU A 74 -10.54 3.29 1.88
C GLU A 74 -12.00 3.74 1.76
N GLU A 75 -12.62 3.65 0.59
CA GLU A 75 -14.05 3.90 0.37
C GLU A 75 -14.90 2.99 1.25
N ALA A 76 -14.57 1.69 1.33
CA ALA A 76 -15.25 0.75 2.20
C ALA A 76 -15.07 1.09 3.70
N LYS A 77 -13.87 1.52 4.10
CA LYS A 77 -13.60 1.99 5.48
C LYS A 77 -14.38 3.25 5.81
N VAL A 78 -14.42 4.22 4.89
CA VAL A 78 -15.18 5.47 5.02
C VAL A 78 -16.67 5.20 5.08
N GLU A 79 -17.19 4.27 4.28
CA GLU A 79 -18.59 3.87 4.30
C GLU A 79 -18.97 3.23 5.64
N ASN A 80 -18.14 2.32 6.14
CA ASN A 80 -18.33 1.73 7.47
C ASN A 80 -18.31 2.79 8.59
N LEU A 81 -17.41 3.77 8.51
CA LEU A 81 -17.36 4.91 9.43
C LEU A 81 -18.64 5.76 9.39
N LYS A 82 -19.13 6.11 8.19
CA LYS A 82 -20.40 6.83 8.01
C LYS A 82 -21.57 6.07 8.63
N LYS A 83 -21.63 4.75 8.40
CA LYS A 83 -22.65 3.87 8.98
C LYS A 83 -22.60 3.87 10.51
N LEU A 84 -21.40 3.79 11.09
CA LEU A 84 -21.19 3.84 12.54
C LEU A 84 -21.67 5.18 13.12
N ILE A 85 -21.30 6.30 12.50
CA ILE A 85 -21.70 7.66 12.93
C ILE A 85 -23.23 7.81 12.87
N SER A 86 -23.88 7.35 11.80
CA SER A 86 -25.34 7.40 11.67
C SER A 86 -26.04 6.59 12.77
N THR A 87 -25.49 5.44 13.11
CA THR A 87 -26.01 4.57 14.18
C THR A 87 -25.89 5.24 15.55
N ILE A 88 -24.76 5.88 15.84
CA ILE A 88 -24.54 6.63 17.08
C ILE A 88 -25.53 7.80 17.20
N ASN A 89 -25.69 8.59 16.14
CA ASN A 89 -26.61 9.73 16.13
C ASN A 89 -28.07 9.27 16.32
N SER A 90 -28.49 8.17 15.69
CA SER A 90 -29.85 7.64 15.88
C SER A 90 -30.12 7.11 17.30
N LYS A 91 -29.09 6.64 18.02
CA LYS A 91 -29.23 6.10 19.38
C LYS A 91 -29.07 7.17 20.47
N ASN A 92 -28.31 8.24 20.22
CA ASN A 92 -28.03 9.31 21.20
C ASN A 92 -28.92 10.55 21.06
N ILE A 93 -29.78 10.65 20.05
CA ILE A 93 -30.76 11.76 19.96
C ILE A 93 -31.99 11.39 20.78
N THR A 94 -31.90 11.63 22.08
CA THR A 94 -33.03 11.93 22.95
C THR A 94 -32.65 13.12 23.82
N THR A 95 -32.44 14.29 23.22
CA THR A 95 -32.40 15.53 23.97
C THR A 95 -33.67 16.31 23.67
N ARG A 96 -34.49 16.39 24.72
CA ARG A 96 -35.81 17.02 24.74
C ARG A 96 -35.77 18.47 24.26
N HIS A 97 -36.91 18.85 23.70
CA HIS A 97 -37.31 20.17 23.24
C HIS A 97 -37.07 21.29 24.25
#